data_AF-A0A1G1L699-F1
#
_entry.id   AF-A0A1G1L699-F1
#
_cell.length_a   1.000
_cell.length_b   1.000
_cell.length_c   1.000
_cell.angle_alpha   90.00
_cell.angle_beta   90.00
_cell.angle_gamma   90.00
#
_symmetry.space_group_name_H-M   'P 1'
#
loop_
_entity.id
_entity.type
_entity.pdbx_description
1 polymer ?
#
loop_
_entity_poly.entity_id
_entity_poly.type
_entity_poly.pdbx_seq_one_letter_code
_entity_poly.pdbx_strand_id
1 'polypeptide(L)'
;MRNNKGFVLLLTFIFMTILTVFTGALIYMTTADMKNAASQSDDVNLGSLADAGIDRAHREIRDDYLTTTSTGAADLRGADTSLSVSLGSPGNMRYIDTSNAAINADTDQAILRTFDSNYTNTRIMSVEIHVRAARAGAGTGATMQIDYTTDGSTYTIVITQALTTTMTDYSATVAALASWSTMMSSNFRLRAIRTAGDRNINIDAMYLRVTYSIDTLTEPWATGSYASFPIVLGNGTIQSVTITDEESKVHLNYASQPLLQDLLTNLGVASAAAKATNIVNYRGALLTNPFDSVEELQQVTGITASDYSAVKNYFTVYSFVNSNVYRPTGPRAPVNINTAPFEVLKALFDSLGLEAGDSTSLANDIITFRNSTPFTCFYSSSSATDFYDFVNGISYLTADERNIVLDNCDPSSLIPVSGYAGYNCTTTELCYASGIFYAEALSQLGARKFRVKTLIGNDGSHTFTTYTGDTTASGWRKENFE
;
A
#
# COMPACT_ATOMS: atom_id res chain seq x y z
N MET A 1 63.56 20.59 -72.53
CA MET A 1 63.30 20.01 -71.20
C MET A 1 63.81 20.85 -70.00
N ARG A 2 64.32 22.08 -70.18
CA ARG A 2 64.88 22.90 -69.06
C ARG A 2 63.90 23.87 -68.37
N ASN A 3 62.68 24.08 -68.90
CA ASN A 3 61.73 25.08 -68.39
C ASN A 3 60.63 24.56 -67.45
N ASN A 4 60.61 23.27 -67.07
CA ASN A 4 59.52 22.71 -66.24
C ASN A 4 59.85 22.58 -64.73
N LYS A 5 61.04 23.02 -64.29
CA LYS A 5 61.47 22.85 -62.88
C LYS A 5 60.62 23.63 -61.87
N GLY A 6 60.17 24.83 -62.22
CA GLY A 6 59.30 25.64 -61.35
C GLY A 6 57.90 25.02 -61.17
N PHE A 7 57.38 24.37 -62.21
CA PHE A 7 56.08 23.69 -62.17
C PHE A 7 56.10 22.49 -61.21
N VAL A 8 57.17 21.69 -61.23
CA VAL A 8 57.32 20.54 -60.32
C VAL A 8 57.35 20.97 -58.85
N LEU A 9 58.02 22.09 -58.54
CA LEU A 9 58.11 22.61 -57.18
C LEU A 9 56.76 23.15 -56.68
N LEU A 10 56.01 23.85 -57.55
CA LEU A 10 54.64 24.29 -57.26
C LEU A 10 53.70 23.11 -57.01
N LEU A 11 53.76 22.07 -57.85
CA LEU A 11 52.95 20.85 -57.69
C LEU A 11 53.27 20.15 -56.37
N THR A 12 54.54 20.04 -56.01
CA THR A 12 54.98 19.45 -54.74
C THR A 12 54.46 20.24 -53.55
N PHE A 13 54.50 21.57 -53.61
CA PHE A 13 53.97 22.45 -52.56
C PHE A 13 52.46 22.31 -52.40
N ILE A 14 51.71 22.28 -53.52
CA ILE A 14 50.26 22.05 -53.51
C ILE A 14 49.95 20.68 -52.89
N PHE A 15 50.70 19.64 -53.29
CA PHE A 15 50.52 18.29 -52.77
C PHE A 15 50.80 18.23 -51.25
N MET A 16 51.87 18.85 -50.77
CA MET A 16 52.17 18.95 -49.33
C MET A 16 51.11 19.72 -48.56
N THR A 17 50.57 20.80 -49.13
CA THR A 17 49.49 21.58 -48.52
C THR A 17 48.21 20.75 -48.40
N ILE A 18 47.81 20.06 -49.47
CA ILE A 18 46.66 19.16 -49.47
C ILE A 18 46.86 18.02 -48.46
N LEU A 19 48.05 17.41 -48.43
CA LEU A 19 48.36 16.33 -47.49
C LEU A 19 48.28 16.81 -46.03
N THR A 20 48.73 18.04 -45.75
CA THR A 20 48.66 18.65 -44.41
C THR A 20 47.21 18.90 -44.00
N VAL A 21 46.40 19.49 -44.89
CA VAL A 21 44.96 19.71 -44.63
C VAL A 21 44.23 18.38 -44.42
N PHE A 22 44.53 17.37 -45.24
CA PHE A 22 43.95 16.04 -45.12
C PHE A 22 44.33 15.36 -43.80
N THR A 23 45.61 15.44 -43.41
CA THR A 23 46.08 14.91 -42.12
C THR A 23 45.42 15.63 -40.94
N GLY A 24 45.29 16.96 -41.01
CA GLY A 24 44.59 17.76 -40.00
C GLY A 24 43.12 17.39 -39.87
N ALA A 25 42.43 17.20 -41.00
CA ALA A 25 41.03 16.75 -41.02
C ALA A 25 40.89 15.33 -40.42
N LEU A 26 41.78 14.41 -40.75
CA LEU A 26 41.79 13.05 -40.19
C LEU A 26 41.99 13.07 -38.68
N ILE A 27 42.98 13.83 -38.17
CA ILE A 27 43.22 13.96 -36.73
C ILE A 27 41.99 14.55 -36.02
N TYR A 28 41.36 15.57 -36.63
CA TYR A 28 40.14 16.17 -36.08
C TYR A 28 38.99 15.15 -36.01
N MET A 29 38.73 14.42 -37.10
CA MET A 29 37.68 13.38 -37.14
C MET A 29 37.94 12.28 -36.11
N THR A 30 39.16 11.72 -36.05
CA THR A 30 39.51 10.70 -35.06
C THR A 30 39.39 11.22 -33.63
N THR A 31 39.77 12.46 -33.36
CA THR A 31 39.63 13.06 -32.02
C THR A 31 38.16 13.25 -31.64
N ALA A 32 37.31 13.67 -32.59
CA ALA A 32 35.88 13.80 -32.37
C ALA A 32 35.22 12.43 -32.11
N ASP A 33 35.56 11.42 -32.90
CA ASP A 33 35.06 10.05 -32.73
C ASP A 33 35.50 9.44 -31.39
N MET A 34 36.76 9.65 -31.01
CA MET A 34 37.27 9.21 -29.69
C MET A 34 36.51 9.89 -28.53
N LYS A 35 36.20 11.18 -28.64
CA LYS A 35 35.40 11.89 -27.62
C LYS A 35 33.97 11.38 -27.56
N ASN A 36 33.34 11.12 -28.71
CA ASN A 36 32.00 10.55 -28.78
C ASN A 36 31.96 9.14 -28.19
N ALA A 37 32.93 8.29 -28.54
CA ALA A 37 33.05 6.94 -28.00
C ALA A 37 33.29 6.95 -26.48
N ALA A 38 34.13 7.87 -25.97
CA ALA A 38 34.33 8.05 -24.54
C ALA A 38 33.04 8.50 -23.83
N SER A 39 32.31 9.45 -24.41
CA SER A 39 31.01 9.90 -23.86
C SER A 39 29.99 8.77 -23.80
N GLN A 40 29.88 7.97 -24.87
CA GLN A 40 28.98 6.81 -24.90
C GLN A 40 29.38 5.74 -23.88
N SER A 41 30.69 5.49 -23.72
CA SER A 41 31.17 4.57 -22.69
C SER A 41 30.82 5.08 -21.28
N ASP A 42 30.96 6.38 -21.03
CA ASP A 42 30.60 6.99 -19.75
C ASP A 42 29.08 6.91 -19.50
N ASP A 43 28.25 7.08 -20.53
CA ASP A 43 26.79 6.94 -20.44
C ASP A 43 26.39 5.52 -20.05
N VAL A 44 26.97 4.51 -20.71
CA VAL A 44 26.72 3.09 -20.40
C VAL A 44 27.19 2.75 -18.98
N ASN A 45 28.35 3.26 -18.57
CA ASN A 45 28.86 3.06 -17.21
C ASN A 45 27.95 3.72 -16.16
N LEU A 46 27.48 4.95 -16.39
CA LEU A 46 26.54 5.65 -15.52
C LEU A 46 25.20 4.92 -15.41
N GLY A 47 24.66 4.43 -16.53
CA GLY A 47 23.44 3.61 -16.55
C GLY A 47 23.62 2.33 -15.72
N SER A 48 24.73 1.62 -15.93
CA SER A 48 25.04 0.38 -15.18
C SER A 48 25.21 0.63 -13.67
N LEU A 49 25.80 1.77 -13.28
CA LEU A 49 25.92 2.15 -11.87
C LEU A 49 24.56 2.44 -11.24
N ALA A 50 23.70 3.16 -11.95
CA ALA A 50 22.37 3.47 -11.45
C ALA A 50 21.49 2.21 -11.38
N ASP A 51 21.57 1.32 -12.35
CA ASP A 51 20.94 0.00 -12.33
C ASP A 51 21.41 -0.84 -11.13
N ALA A 52 22.71 -0.84 -10.82
CA ALA A 52 23.21 -1.51 -9.61
C ALA A 52 22.64 -0.90 -8.31
N GLY A 53 22.36 0.41 -8.29
CA GLY A 53 21.65 1.07 -7.19
C GLY A 53 20.19 0.64 -7.07
N ILE A 54 19.49 0.51 -8.21
CA ILE A 54 18.13 -0.02 -8.26
C ILE A 54 18.08 -1.49 -7.82
N ASP A 55 19.02 -2.32 -8.26
CA ASP A 55 19.15 -3.73 -7.84
C ASP A 55 19.41 -3.86 -6.34
N ARG A 56 20.03 -2.86 -5.71
CA ARG A 56 20.14 -2.79 -4.26
C ARG A 56 18.78 -2.51 -3.63
N ALA A 57 18.05 -1.50 -4.10
CA ALA A 57 16.70 -1.21 -3.60
C ALA A 57 15.75 -2.41 -3.73
N HIS A 58 15.78 -3.08 -4.88
CA HIS A 58 15.00 -4.29 -5.13
C HIS A 58 15.35 -5.40 -4.11
N ARG A 59 16.65 -5.62 -3.83
CA ARG A 59 17.05 -6.59 -2.80
C ARG A 59 16.49 -6.24 -1.42
N GLU A 60 16.48 -4.97 -1.04
CA GLU A 60 15.92 -4.57 0.26
C GLU A 60 14.42 -4.81 0.35
N ILE A 61 13.66 -4.42 -0.68
CA ILE A 61 12.20 -4.67 -0.71
C ILE A 61 11.93 -6.17 -0.72
N ARG A 62 12.73 -6.95 -1.45
CA ARG A 62 12.58 -8.41 -1.48
C ARG A 62 12.96 -9.07 -0.15
N ASP A 63 14.02 -8.60 0.50
CA ASP A 63 14.44 -9.13 1.80
C ASP A 63 13.40 -8.78 2.86
N ASP A 64 12.85 -7.57 2.83
CA ASP A 64 11.71 -7.17 3.64
C ASP A 64 10.50 -8.06 3.37
N TYR A 65 10.11 -8.23 2.11
CA TYR A 65 9.07 -9.18 1.74
C TYR A 65 9.37 -10.56 2.33
N LEU A 66 10.52 -11.18 2.08
CA LEU A 66 10.77 -12.54 2.54
C LEU A 66 10.89 -12.70 4.06
N THR A 67 11.34 -11.66 4.78
CA THR A 67 11.78 -11.78 6.17
C THR A 67 11.25 -10.71 7.12
N THR A 68 10.29 -9.88 6.70
CA THR A 68 9.75 -8.78 7.52
C THR A 68 9.31 -9.29 8.89
N THR A 69 9.75 -8.55 9.90
CA THR A 69 9.32 -8.74 11.28
C THR A 69 8.16 -7.83 11.63
N SER A 70 7.85 -6.86 10.78
CA SER A 70 6.76 -5.91 10.98
C SER A 70 5.46 -6.60 10.58
N THR A 71 4.65 -6.94 11.57
CA THR A 71 3.41 -7.66 11.36
C THR A 71 2.24 -6.97 12.05
N GLY A 72 1.10 -7.06 11.39
CA GLY A 72 -0.20 -6.68 11.89
C GLY A 72 -1.04 -7.90 12.22
N ALA A 73 -2.00 -7.75 13.12
CA ALA A 73 -3.02 -8.75 13.39
C ALA A 73 -4.40 -8.10 13.47
N ALA A 74 -5.32 -8.56 12.63
CA ALA A 74 -6.69 -8.06 12.60
C ALA A 74 -7.70 -9.18 12.83
N ASP A 75 -8.77 -8.85 13.56
CA ASP A 75 -9.90 -9.76 13.77
C ASP A 75 -10.98 -9.48 12.71
N LEU A 76 -11.08 -10.33 11.69
CA LEU A 76 -12.08 -10.23 10.65
C LEU A 76 -13.41 -10.80 11.13
N ARG A 77 -14.42 -9.92 11.13
CA ARG A 77 -15.79 -10.26 11.50
C ARG A 77 -16.58 -10.72 10.29
N GLY A 78 -17.57 -11.58 10.50
CA GLY A 78 -18.50 -12.00 9.47
C GLY A 78 -19.82 -11.24 9.55
N ALA A 79 -20.36 -10.87 8.38
CA ALA A 79 -21.61 -10.12 8.30
C ALA A 79 -22.87 -11.01 8.34
N ASP A 80 -22.76 -12.25 7.85
CA ASP A 80 -23.93 -13.06 7.53
C ASP A 80 -23.98 -14.32 8.40
N THR A 81 -25.10 -14.43 9.12
CA THR A 81 -25.42 -15.55 10.01
C THR A 81 -26.71 -16.28 9.60
N SER A 82 -27.25 -15.98 8.41
CA SER A 82 -28.53 -16.50 7.89
C SER A 82 -28.60 -18.01 7.68
N LEU A 83 -27.44 -18.68 7.62
CA LEU A 83 -27.35 -20.14 7.53
C LEU A 83 -27.31 -20.84 8.90
N SER A 84 -27.32 -20.09 10.00
CA SER A 84 -27.38 -20.68 11.34
C SER A 84 -28.72 -21.41 11.52
N VAL A 85 -28.68 -22.59 12.15
CA VAL A 85 -29.85 -23.46 12.32
C VAL A 85 -30.19 -23.55 13.80
N SER A 86 -31.44 -23.22 14.15
CA SER A 86 -32.00 -23.35 15.50
C SER A 86 -31.24 -22.60 16.61
N LEU A 87 -30.50 -21.55 16.24
CA LEU A 87 -29.67 -20.77 17.16
C LEU A 87 -30.47 -19.60 17.76
N GLY A 88 -30.38 -19.40 19.08
CA GLY A 88 -30.87 -18.19 19.73
C GLY A 88 -29.95 -16.99 19.41
N SER A 89 -30.51 -15.89 18.92
CA SER A 89 -29.80 -14.63 18.64
C SER A 89 -28.48 -14.78 17.86
N PRO A 90 -28.51 -15.33 16.63
CA PRO A 90 -27.31 -15.52 15.81
C PRO A 90 -26.61 -14.22 15.38
N GLY A 91 -27.16 -13.04 15.69
CA GLY A 91 -26.44 -11.78 15.51
C GLY A 91 -25.31 -11.57 16.54
N ASN A 92 -25.45 -12.15 17.72
CA ASN A 92 -24.54 -11.90 18.85
C ASN A 92 -23.13 -12.46 18.58
N MET A 93 -23.03 -13.61 17.91
CA MET A 93 -21.76 -14.26 17.54
C MET A 93 -20.85 -13.47 16.59
N ARG A 94 -21.26 -12.29 16.13
CA ARG A 94 -20.45 -11.41 15.25
C ARG A 94 -19.44 -10.59 16.03
N TYR A 95 -19.70 -10.29 17.31
CA TYR A 95 -18.93 -9.34 18.11
C TYR A 95 -18.62 -9.89 19.50
N ILE A 96 -17.53 -9.41 20.07
CA ILE A 96 -17.24 -9.64 21.49
C ILE A 96 -17.97 -8.54 22.26
N ASP A 97 -19.21 -8.80 22.67
CA ASP A 97 -20.04 -7.81 23.38
C ASP A 97 -20.67 -8.35 24.67
N THR A 98 -20.28 -9.55 25.09
CA THR A 98 -20.80 -10.30 26.25
C THR A 98 -22.22 -10.86 26.09
N SER A 99 -22.90 -10.54 24.99
CA SER A 99 -24.15 -11.18 24.58
C SER A 99 -23.82 -12.49 23.88
N ASN A 100 -24.55 -13.55 24.23
CA ASN A 100 -24.25 -14.88 23.71
C ASN A 100 -25.29 -15.35 22.70
N ALA A 101 -24.84 -16.03 21.66
CA ALA A 101 -25.64 -16.98 20.91
C ALA A 101 -25.60 -18.35 21.63
N ALA A 102 -26.67 -19.15 21.51
CA ALA A 102 -26.77 -20.42 22.24
C ALA A 102 -27.06 -21.61 21.30
N ILE A 103 -26.17 -22.61 21.31
CA ILE A 103 -26.36 -23.94 20.72
C ILE A 103 -26.94 -24.85 21.81
N ASN A 104 -28.19 -25.30 21.66
CA ASN A 104 -28.93 -26.04 22.68
C ASN A 104 -29.04 -27.53 22.38
N ALA A 105 -28.99 -27.91 21.10
CA ALA A 105 -29.07 -29.28 20.63
C ALA A 105 -27.90 -29.66 19.70
N ASP A 106 -27.66 -30.96 19.50
CA ASP A 106 -26.61 -31.46 18.60
C ASP A 106 -26.92 -31.16 17.12
N THR A 107 -28.17 -30.81 16.82
CA THR A 107 -28.63 -30.37 15.50
C THR A 107 -28.44 -28.88 15.24
N ASP A 108 -28.18 -28.09 16.30
CA ASP A 108 -28.03 -26.65 16.18
C ASP A 108 -26.67 -26.31 15.57
N GLN A 109 -26.64 -25.30 14.69
CA GLN A 109 -25.43 -24.90 14.00
C GLN A 109 -25.31 -23.38 14.03
N ALA A 110 -24.19 -22.89 14.56
CA ALA A 110 -23.82 -21.49 14.41
C ALA A 110 -22.94 -21.37 13.16
N ILE A 111 -23.37 -20.58 12.17
CA ILE A 111 -22.63 -20.39 10.93
C ILE A 111 -22.38 -18.89 10.72
N LEU A 112 -21.13 -18.55 10.44
CA LEU A 112 -20.67 -17.21 10.10
C LEU A 112 -20.00 -17.22 8.72
N ARG A 113 -20.33 -16.25 7.88
CA ARG A 113 -19.72 -16.06 6.55
C ARG A 113 -19.64 -14.59 6.15
N THR A 114 -19.17 -14.32 4.94
CA THR A 114 -18.93 -12.98 4.37
C THR A 114 -18.10 -12.14 5.32
N PHE A 115 -16.84 -12.55 5.46
CA PHE A 115 -15.86 -11.90 6.30
C PHE A 115 -15.39 -10.58 5.69
N ASP A 116 -14.91 -9.69 6.55
CA ASP A 116 -14.36 -8.42 6.10
C ASP A 116 -13.14 -8.60 5.17
N SER A 117 -13.15 -7.94 4.02
CA SER A 117 -12.22 -8.23 2.92
C SER A 117 -11.05 -7.25 2.78
N ASN A 118 -10.93 -6.29 3.69
CA ASN A 118 -10.13 -5.07 3.49
C ASN A 118 -8.60 -5.24 3.51
N TYR A 119 -8.11 -6.44 3.73
CA TYR A 119 -6.69 -6.77 3.75
C TYR A 119 -6.23 -7.32 2.39
N THR A 120 -6.81 -6.83 1.29
CA THR A 120 -6.60 -7.33 -0.09
C THR A 120 -5.23 -7.02 -0.69
N ASN A 121 -4.54 -5.98 -0.21
CA ASN A 121 -3.21 -5.57 -0.70
C ASN A 121 -2.05 -6.00 0.22
N THR A 122 -2.35 -6.58 1.37
CA THR A 122 -1.32 -7.03 2.30
C THR A 122 -1.01 -8.50 2.09
N ARG A 123 0.25 -8.87 2.34
CA ARG A 123 0.64 -10.26 2.33
C ARG A 123 0.18 -10.94 3.61
N ILE A 124 -0.77 -11.84 3.44
CA ILE A 124 -1.29 -12.69 4.51
C ILE A 124 -0.26 -13.74 4.89
N MET A 125 0.15 -13.73 6.17
CA MET A 125 1.16 -14.66 6.71
C MET A 125 0.50 -15.88 7.36
N SER A 126 -0.59 -15.66 8.10
CA SER A 126 -1.38 -16.73 8.69
C SER A 126 -2.82 -16.31 8.91
N VAL A 127 -3.71 -17.29 8.88
CA VAL A 127 -5.09 -17.12 9.29
C VAL A 127 -5.42 -18.16 10.35
N GLU A 128 -5.99 -17.69 11.43
CA GLU A 128 -6.49 -18.51 12.52
C GLU A 128 -8.00 -18.34 12.63
N ILE A 129 -8.67 -19.43 12.96
CA ILE A 129 -10.07 -19.41 13.35
C ILE A 129 -10.12 -19.22 14.85
N HIS A 130 -10.93 -18.28 15.31
CA HIS A 130 -11.14 -18.00 16.73
C HIS A 130 -12.62 -18.15 17.08
N VAL A 131 -12.87 -18.70 18.26
CA VAL A 131 -14.19 -18.78 18.87
C VAL A 131 -14.08 -18.53 20.37
N ARG A 132 -14.96 -17.68 20.87
CA ARG A 132 -15.08 -17.40 22.31
C ARG A 132 -16.33 -18.08 22.83
N ALA A 133 -16.14 -19.12 23.65
CA ALA A 133 -17.25 -19.97 24.07
C ALA A 133 -17.13 -20.49 25.51
N ALA A 134 -18.29 -20.85 26.07
CA ALA A 134 -18.44 -21.54 27.35
C ALA A 134 -19.64 -22.48 27.31
N ARG A 135 -19.71 -23.44 28.22
CA ARG A 135 -20.94 -24.21 28.45
C ARG A 135 -21.84 -23.54 29.48
N ALA A 136 -23.14 -23.77 29.39
CA ALA A 136 -24.12 -23.32 30.36
C ALA A 136 -24.12 -24.17 31.65
N GLY A 137 -23.94 -23.52 32.80
CA GLY A 137 -24.15 -24.10 34.13
C GLY A 137 -23.12 -25.14 34.59
N ALA A 138 -23.23 -25.58 35.84
CA ALA A 138 -22.38 -26.63 36.42
C ALA A 138 -22.84 -28.05 35.98
N GLY A 139 -21.90 -28.95 35.73
CA GLY A 139 -22.16 -30.34 35.29
C GLY A 139 -21.04 -30.93 34.45
N THR A 140 -21.24 -32.12 33.89
CA THR A 140 -20.33 -32.75 32.92
C THR A 140 -20.93 -32.58 31.52
N GLY A 141 -20.13 -32.14 30.54
CA GLY A 141 -20.47 -32.30 29.12
C GLY A 141 -21.04 -31.06 28.41
N ALA A 142 -20.17 -30.44 27.60
CA ALA A 142 -20.50 -29.93 26.27
C ALA A 142 -19.19 -29.94 25.48
N THR A 143 -19.15 -30.65 24.36
CA THR A 143 -18.01 -30.66 23.45
C THR A 143 -18.39 -29.86 22.22
N MET A 144 -17.62 -28.82 21.95
CA MET A 144 -17.75 -27.99 20.77
C MET A 144 -16.85 -28.54 19.66
N GLN A 145 -17.35 -28.54 18.44
CA GLN A 145 -16.55 -28.74 17.25
C GLN A 145 -16.63 -27.48 16.39
N ILE A 146 -15.47 -27.01 15.93
CA ILE A 146 -15.34 -25.90 14.99
C ILE A 146 -14.80 -26.41 13.68
N ASP A 147 -15.47 -26.01 12.60
CA ASP A 147 -15.13 -26.38 11.25
C ASP A 147 -15.12 -25.16 10.33
N TYR A 148 -14.37 -25.25 9.23
CA TYR A 148 -14.52 -24.30 8.13
C TYR A 148 -14.73 -25.03 6.80
N THR A 149 -15.30 -24.31 5.83
CA THR A 149 -15.40 -24.75 4.44
C THR A 149 -14.94 -23.63 3.52
N THR A 150 -14.37 -23.99 2.37
CA THR A 150 -13.98 -23.05 1.30
C THR A 150 -14.93 -23.10 0.09
N ASP A 151 -15.77 -24.14 0.00
CA ASP A 151 -16.70 -24.39 -1.10
C ASP A 151 -18.17 -24.27 -0.68
N GLY A 152 -18.44 -24.07 0.62
CA GLY A 152 -19.77 -23.97 1.19
C GLY A 152 -20.46 -25.30 1.47
N SER A 153 -19.76 -26.43 1.33
CA SER A 153 -20.32 -27.78 1.43
C SER A 153 -19.48 -28.75 2.25
N THR A 154 -18.17 -28.82 1.99
CA THR A 154 -17.25 -29.75 2.66
C THR A 154 -16.57 -29.05 3.82
N TYR A 155 -16.79 -29.54 5.04
CA TYR A 155 -16.26 -28.95 6.26
C TYR A 155 -15.01 -29.68 6.75
N THR A 156 -13.98 -28.91 7.05
CA THR A 156 -12.73 -29.36 7.68
C THR A 156 -12.77 -29.02 9.16
N ILE A 157 -12.66 -30.04 10.00
CA ILE A 157 -12.66 -29.91 11.47
C ILE A 157 -11.30 -29.36 11.92
N VAL A 158 -11.30 -28.30 12.72
CA VAL A 158 -10.06 -27.67 13.24
C VAL A 158 -9.97 -27.64 14.76
N ILE A 159 -11.10 -27.62 15.46
CA ILE A 159 -11.13 -27.65 16.93
C ILE A 159 -12.16 -28.69 17.37
N THR A 160 -11.79 -29.52 18.36
CA THR A 160 -12.73 -30.35 19.11
C THR A 160 -12.40 -30.18 20.58
N GLN A 161 -13.28 -29.52 21.34
CA GLN A 161 -12.93 -29.03 22.66
C GLN A 161 -14.07 -29.23 23.66
N ALA A 162 -13.74 -29.86 24.79
CA ALA A 162 -14.63 -29.90 25.95
C ALA A 162 -14.64 -28.52 26.63
N LEU A 163 -15.83 -27.92 26.75
CA LEU A 163 -15.98 -26.56 27.26
C LEU A 163 -16.03 -26.51 28.79
N THR A 164 -15.50 -25.42 29.33
CA THR A 164 -15.67 -25.03 30.74
C THR A 164 -16.85 -24.08 30.90
N THR A 165 -17.21 -23.76 32.15
CA THR A 165 -18.25 -22.76 32.45
C THR A 165 -17.75 -21.31 32.31
N THR A 166 -16.46 -21.12 32.09
CA THR A 166 -15.84 -19.80 31.95
C THR A 166 -15.66 -19.50 30.47
N MET A 167 -16.03 -18.29 30.06
CA MET A 167 -15.83 -17.82 28.70
C MET A 167 -14.34 -17.86 28.37
N THR A 168 -13.97 -18.65 27.36
CA THR A 168 -12.59 -18.92 26.98
C THR A 168 -12.45 -18.79 25.47
N ASP A 169 -11.33 -18.22 25.02
CA ASP A 169 -10.97 -18.14 23.61
C ASP A 169 -10.28 -19.44 23.17
N TYR A 170 -10.77 -20.01 22.08
CA TYR A 170 -10.19 -21.18 21.44
C TYR A 170 -9.80 -20.81 20.02
N SER A 171 -8.63 -21.26 19.59
CA SER A 171 -8.12 -20.97 18.25
C SER A 171 -7.50 -22.17 17.57
N ALA A 172 -7.47 -22.14 16.23
CA ALA A 172 -6.74 -23.08 15.41
C ALA A 172 -6.28 -22.43 14.11
N THR A 173 -5.05 -22.71 13.69
CA THR A 173 -4.51 -22.25 12.41
C THR A 173 -5.18 -22.97 11.24
N VAL A 174 -5.49 -22.22 10.18
CA VAL A 174 -5.96 -22.79 8.91
C VAL A 174 -4.76 -23.41 8.19
N ALA A 175 -4.69 -24.74 8.15
CA ALA A 175 -3.49 -25.49 7.73
C ALA A 175 -3.02 -25.25 6.29
N ALA A 176 -3.93 -24.86 5.39
CA ALA A 176 -3.61 -24.43 4.03
C ALA A 176 -4.40 -23.16 3.73
N LEU A 177 -3.69 -22.05 3.57
CA LEU A 177 -4.31 -20.80 3.15
C LEU A 177 -4.87 -20.98 1.75
N ALA A 178 -6.20 -21.01 1.65
CA ALA A 178 -6.86 -20.81 0.37
C ALA A 178 -6.50 -19.41 -0.17
N SER A 179 -6.72 -19.15 -1.45
CA SER A 179 -6.54 -17.79 -1.96
C SER A 179 -7.41 -16.83 -1.16
N TRP A 180 -6.92 -15.59 -0.97
CA TRP A 180 -7.66 -14.57 -0.22
C TRP A 180 -9.09 -14.39 -0.76
N SER A 181 -9.24 -14.42 -2.09
CA SER A 181 -10.53 -14.38 -2.78
C SER A 181 -11.47 -15.51 -2.39
N THR A 182 -10.95 -16.73 -2.15
CA THR A 182 -11.76 -17.85 -1.67
C THR A 182 -12.17 -17.64 -0.22
N MET A 183 -11.26 -17.19 0.65
CA MET A 183 -11.53 -16.95 2.06
C MET A 183 -12.54 -15.83 2.30
N MET A 184 -12.52 -14.80 1.45
CA MET A 184 -13.46 -13.67 1.54
C MET A 184 -14.78 -13.93 0.78
N SER A 185 -14.91 -15.07 0.09
CA SER A 185 -16.14 -15.42 -0.61
C SER A 185 -17.27 -15.81 0.34
N SER A 186 -18.52 -15.72 -0.14
CA SER A 186 -19.70 -16.21 0.60
C SER A 186 -19.74 -17.75 0.75
N ASN A 187 -18.84 -18.45 0.06
CA ASN A 187 -18.65 -19.90 0.20
C ASN A 187 -17.71 -20.25 1.34
N PHE A 188 -16.85 -19.33 1.77
CA PHE A 188 -16.10 -19.53 2.99
C PHE A 188 -17.03 -19.38 4.19
N ARG A 189 -17.11 -20.42 5.02
CA ARG A 189 -18.00 -20.43 6.19
C ARG A 189 -17.26 -21.01 7.37
N LEU A 190 -17.43 -20.36 8.51
CA LEU A 190 -17.03 -20.86 9.81
C LEU A 190 -18.27 -21.43 10.51
N ARG A 191 -18.16 -22.64 11.05
CA ARG A 191 -19.26 -23.34 11.71
C ARG A 191 -18.87 -23.82 13.09
N ALA A 192 -19.75 -23.63 14.07
CA ALA A 192 -19.68 -24.25 15.38
C ALA A 192 -20.89 -25.16 15.60
N ILE A 193 -20.64 -26.36 16.13
CA ILE A 193 -21.65 -27.35 16.51
C ILE A 193 -21.34 -27.98 17.86
N ARG A 194 -22.35 -28.56 18.51
CA ARG A 194 -22.16 -29.43 19.67
C ARG A 194 -22.07 -30.89 19.21
N THR A 195 -21.05 -31.61 19.66
CA THR A 195 -20.83 -33.02 19.29
C THR A 195 -21.02 -33.99 20.45
N ALA A 196 -21.02 -33.50 21.69
CA ALA A 196 -21.31 -34.31 22.87
C ALA A 196 -21.76 -33.44 24.05
N GLY A 197 -22.44 -34.07 25.01
CA GLY A 197 -22.93 -33.43 26.24
C GLY A 197 -24.39 -32.94 26.13
N ASP A 198 -24.99 -32.66 27.27
CA ASP A 198 -26.41 -32.25 27.39
C ASP A 198 -26.58 -30.75 27.72
N ARG A 199 -25.47 -30.02 27.82
CA ARG A 199 -25.48 -28.59 28.14
C ARG A 199 -25.44 -27.72 26.90
N ASN A 200 -26.02 -26.53 27.04
CA ASN A 200 -25.97 -25.51 26.00
C ASN A 200 -24.54 -24.99 25.87
N ILE A 201 -24.15 -24.61 24.66
CA ILE A 201 -22.92 -23.86 24.39
C ILE A 201 -23.31 -22.41 24.17
N ASN A 202 -22.72 -21.53 24.98
CA ASN A 202 -22.78 -20.09 24.81
C ASN A 202 -21.60 -19.67 23.94
N ILE A 203 -21.87 -18.98 22.84
CA ILE A 203 -20.89 -18.41 21.93
C ILE A 203 -21.00 -16.90 22.03
N ASP A 204 -19.94 -16.25 22.51
CA ASP A 204 -19.81 -14.79 22.52
C ASP A 204 -19.43 -14.32 21.11
N ALA A 205 -18.37 -14.88 20.52
CA ALA A 205 -17.90 -14.49 19.20
C ALA A 205 -17.31 -15.65 18.38
N MET A 206 -17.42 -15.52 17.05
CA MET A 206 -16.70 -16.31 16.06
C MET A 206 -16.05 -15.34 15.06
N TYR A 207 -14.78 -15.52 14.73
CA TYR A 207 -14.06 -14.63 13.81
C TYR A 207 -12.82 -15.30 13.22
N LEU A 208 -12.24 -14.67 12.19
CA LEU A 208 -10.91 -15.02 11.71
C LEU A 208 -9.91 -14.02 12.29
N ARG A 209 -8.78 -14.49 12.81
CA ARG A 209 -7.64 -13.64 13.09
C ARG A 209 -6.65 -13.79 11.95
N VAL A 210 -6.28 -12.67 11.35
CA VAL A 210 -5.38 -12.63 10.20
C VAL A 210 -4.13 -11.90 10.61
N THR A 211 -3.00 -12.57 10.47
CA THR A 211 -1.67 -11.96 10.61
C THR A 211 -1.13 -11.67 9.22
N TYR A 212 -0.64 -10.45 9.03
CA TYR A 212 -0.21 -9.95 7.73
C TYR A 212 1.01 -9.04 7.89
N SER A 213 1.76 -8.81 6.81
CA SER A 213 2.89 -7.88 6.85
C SER A 213 2.40 -6.42 6.81
N ILE A 214 3.09 -5.55 7.54
CA ILE A 214 2.89 -4.10 7.50
C ILE A 214 4.18 -3.43 7.04
N ASP A 215 4.06 -2.23 6.49
CA ASP A 215 5.17 -1.45 5.98
C ASP A 215 5.28 -0.14 6.77
N THR A 216 6.47 0.16 7.29
CA THR A 216 6.68 1.26 8.24
C THR A 216 7.99 2.00 7.98
N LEU A 217 8.08 3.26 8.40
CA LEU A 217 9.33 4.05 8.31
C LEU A 217 10.45 3.55 9.25
N THR A 218 10.19 2.57 10.10
CA THR A 218 11.20 1.98 11.00
C THR A 218 11.97 0.83 10.36
N GLU A 219 11.54 0.38 9.19
CA GLU A 219 12.12 -0.77 8.50
C GLU A 219 13.44 -0.44 7.78
N PRO A 220 14.27 -1.45 7.49
CA PRO A 220 15.55 -1.23 6.81
C PRO A 220 15.41 -0.49 5.47
N TRP A 221 14.42 -0.87 4.66
CA TRP A 221 14.16 -0.26 3.34
C TRP A 221 13.82 1.24 3.44
N ALA A 222 13.21 1.70 4.53
CA ALA A 222 12.85 3.11 4.72
C ALA A 222 13.97 3.92 5.37
N THR A 223 14.64 3.33 6.36
CA THR A 223 15.69 4.01 7.15
C THR A 223 16.99 4.24 6.37
N GLY A 224 17.18 3.57 5.23
CA GLY A 224 18.44 3.61 4.48
C GLY A 224 19.57 2.84 5.18
N SER A 225 19.26 2.03 6.20
CA SER A 225 20.24 1.26 6.96
C SER A 225 20.97 0.19 6.12
N TYR A 226 20.45 -0.10 4.94
CA TYR A 226 21.06 -0.97 3.94
C TYR A 226 22.30 -0.38 3.25
N ALA A 227 22.72 0.84 3.57
CA ALA A 227 23.88 1.42 2.91
C ALA A 227 24.69 2.42 3.74
N SER A 228 26.00 2.17 3.77
CA SER A 228 26.99 3.24 3.82
C SER A 228 27.24 3.73 2.39
N PHE A 229 26.55 4.81 1.97
CA PHE A 229 26.85 5.50 0.72
C PHE A 229 27.93 6.58 0.93
N PRO A 230 28.76 6.91 -0.08
CA PRO A 230 28.75 6.36 -1.45
C PRO A 230 29.37 4.97 -1.57
N ILE A 231 28.91 4.17 -2.54
CA ILE A 231 29.49 2.85 -2.88
C ILE A 231 30.33 3.01 -4.16
N VAL A 232 31.62 2.68 -4.09
CA VAL A 232 32.53 2.73 -5.25
C VAL A 232 32.43 1.42 -6.05
N LEU A 233 32.11 1.53 -7.34
CA LEU A 233 32.09 0.41 -8.28
C LEU A 233 32.89 0.80 -9.54
N GLY A 234 34.07 0.21 -9.68
CA GLY A 234 34.99 0.57 -10.77
C GLY A 234 35.49 2.01 -10.66
N ASN A 235 35.25 2.83 -11.69
CA ASN A 235 35.63 4.24 -11.74
C ASN A 235 34.50 5.21 -11.33
N GLY A 236 33.31 4.70 -11.00
CA GLY A 236 32.17 5.49 -10.58
C GLY A 236 31.67 5.12 -9.19
N THR A 237 30.60 5.81 -8.78
CA THR A 237 30.05 5.71 -7.44
C THR A 237 28.52 5.75 -7.48
N ILE A 238 27.88 4.92 -6.68
CA ILE A 238 26.47 5.09 -6.32
C ILE A 238 26.45 6.05 -5.13
N GLN A 239 25.91 7.24 -5.32
CA GLN A 239 25.90 8.33 -4.33
C GLN A 239 24.78 8.16 -3.32
N SER A 240 23.62 7.68 -3.75
CA SER A 240 22.49 7.40 -2.86
C SER A 240 21.51 6.48 -3.56
N VAL A 241 20.76 5.72 -2.75
CA VAL A 241 19.56 5.00 -3.14
C VAL A 241 18.48 5.33 -2.12
N THR A 242 17.33 5.79 -2.59
CA THR A 242 16.17 6.09 -1.74
C THR A 242 14.98 5.26 -2.18
N ILE A 243 14.25 4.71 -1.21
CA ILE A 243 13.01 3.96 -1.44
C ILE A 243 11.89 4.74 -0.76
N THR A 244 10.81 4.97 -1.49
CA THR A 244 9.63 5.69 -1.03
C THR A 244 8.41 4.80 -1.23
N ASP A 245 7.56 4.71 -0.22
CA ASP A 245 6.28 4.04 -0.32
C ASP A 245 5.29 4.87 -1.15
N GLU A 246 4.70 4.30 -2.21
CA GLU A 246 3.70 5.00 -3.02
C GLU A 246 2.33 5.07 -2.33
N GLU A 247 2.02 4.16 -1.41
CA GLU A 247 0.78 4.20 -0.60
C GLU A 247 0.85 5.26 0.51
N SER A 248 2.02 5.88 0.73
CA SER A 248 2.14 7.06 1.59
C SER A 248 1.51 8.33 0.98
N LYS A 249 1.09 8.29 -0.30
CA LYS A 249 0.68 9.44 -1.11
C LYS A 249 -0.81 9.37 -1.49
N VAL A 250 -1.36 10.50 -1.93
CA VAL A 250 -2.74 10.56 -2.43
C VAL A 250 -2.81 10.09 -3.89
N HIS A 251 -3.69 9.13 -4.19
CA HIS A 251 -3.83 8.61 -5.55
C HIS A 251 -4.67 9.54 -6.45
N LEU A 252 -4.05 10.09 -7.49
CA LEU A 252 -4.68 11.06 -8.41
C LEU A 252 -5.90 10.54 -9.17
N ASN A 253 -6.06 9.23 -9.37
CA ASN A 253 -7.20 8.70 -10.10
C ASN A 253 -8.41 8.44 -9.17
N TYR A 254 -8.18 8.12 -7.89
CA TYR A 254 -9.24 7.68 -6.98
C TYR A 254 -9.50 8.62 -5.80
N ALA A 255 -8.64 9.61 -5.55
CA ALA A 255 -8.83 10.59 -4.49
C ALA A 255 -10.10 11.43 -4.70
N SER A 256 -10.89 11.64 -3.66
CA SER A 256 -12.07 12.50 -3.73
C SER A 256 -11.71 13.97 -3.97
N GLN A 257 -12.64 14.77 -4.50
CA GLN A 257 -12.40 16.21 -4.67
C GLN A 257 -12.05 16.92 -3.34
N PRO A 258 -12.74 16.65 -2.21
CA PRO A 258 -12.35 17.23 -0.92
C PRO A 258 -10.92 16.90 -0.52
N LEU A 259 -10.49 15.64 -0.64
CA LEU A 259 -9.11 15.24 -0.34
C LEU A 259 -8.08 16.00 -1.18
N LEU A 260 -8.33 16.12 -2.48
CA LEU A 260 -7.45 16.89 -3.38
C LEU A 260 -7.39 18.37 -2.97
N GLN A 261 -8.53 18.97 -2.65
CA GLN A 261 -8.59 20.37 -2.24
C GLN A 261 -7.80 20.63 -0.95
N ASP A 262 -7.99 19.78 0.06
CA ASP A 262 -7.36 19.98 1.36
C ASP A 262 -5.85 19.74 1.29
N LEU A 263 -5.40 18.74 0.52
CA LEU A 263 -3.97 18.54 0.28
C LEU A 263 -3.33 19.74 -0.43
N LEU A 264 -3.97 20.25 -1.49
CA LEU A 264 -3.49 21.45 -2.19
C LEU A 264 -3.45 22.67 -1.24
N THR A 265 -4.45 22.83 -0.39
CA THR A 265 -4.51 23.91 0.61
C THR A 265 -3.38 23.79 1.62
N ASN A 266 -3.12 22.59 2.13
CA ASN A 266 -2.05 22.30 3.09
C ASN A 266 -0.65 22.55 2.51
N LEU A 267 -0.51 22.40 1.19
CA LEU A 267 0.73 22.68 0.46
C LEU A 267 0.86 24.14 -0.01
N GLY A 268 -0.05 25.02 0.43
CA GLY A 268 0.00 26.45 0.12
C GLY A 268 -0.36 26.80 -1.33
N VAL A 269 -1.04 25.90 -2.05
CA VAL A 269 -1.46 26.14 -3.43
C VAL A 269 -2.67 27.08 -3.46
N ALA A 270 -2.52 28.24 -4.11
CA ALA A 270 -3.61 29.20 -4.27
C ALA A 270 -4.77 28.61 -5.10
N SER A 271 -6.01 29.01 -4.82
CA SER A 271 -7.20 28.50 -5.55
C SER A 271 -7.32 26.96 -5.55
N ALA A 272 -6.90 26.31 -4.46
CA ALA A 272 -6.89 24.86 -4.28
C ALA A 272 -8.22 24.18 -4.68
N ALA A 273 -9.35 24.73 -4.26
CA ALA A 273 -10.68 24.20 -4.61
C ALA A 273 -10.92 24.12 -6.12
N ALA A 274 -10.62 25.20 -6.86
CA ALA A 274 -10.79 25.22 -8.32
C ALA A 274 -9.85 24.23 -9.02
N LYS A 275 -8.61 24.12 -8.54
CA LYS A 275 -7.62 23.17 -9.08
C LYS A 275 -8.02 21.72 -8.80
N ALA A 276 -8.52 21.41 -7.60
CA ALA A 276 -9.04 20.09 -7.26
C ALA A 276 -10.20 19.69 -8.19
N THR A 277 -11.15 20.59 -8.44
CA THR A 277 -12.21 20.38 -9.43
C THR A 277 -11.63 20.13 -10.83
N ASN A 278 -10.61 20.88 -11.25
CA ASN A 278 -9.98 20.68 -12.55
C ASN A 278 -9.26 19.34 -12.67
N ILE A 279 -8.63 18.83 -11.60
CA ILE A 279 -8.02 17.49 -11.56
C ILE A 279 -9.10 16.42 -11.77
N VAL A 280 -10.22 16.50 -11.06
CA VAL A 280 -11.34 15.56 -11.20
C VAL A 280 -11.95 15.62 -12.61
N ASN A 281 -12.10 16.83 -13.16
CA ASN A 281 -12.59 17.02 -14.53
C ASN A 281 -11.62 16.47 -15.58
N TYR A 282 -10.31 16.65 -15.39
CA TYR A 282 -9.29 16.12 -16.29
C TYR A 282 -9.36 14.60 -16.37
N ARG A 283 -9.44 13.90 -15.24
CA ARG A 283 -9.51 12.43 -15.22
C ARG A 283 -10.87 11.85 -15.64
N GLY A 284 -11.93 12.65 -15.47
CA GLY A 284 -13.32 12.26 -15.70
C GLY A 284 -13.87 11.39 -14.58
N ALA A 285 -15.18 11.51 -14.31
CA ALA A 285 -15.85 10.80 -13.22
C ALA A 285 -15.82 9.26 -13.36
N LEU A 286 -15.67 8.76 -14.59
CA LEU A 286 -15.57 7.33 -14.91
C LEU A 286 -14.16 6.92 -15.35
N LEU A 287 -13.13 7.72 -15.02
CA LEU A 287 -11.77 7.51 -15.48
C LEU A 287 -11.71 7.37 -17.01
N THR A 288 -12.31 8.33 -17.72
CA THR A 288 -12.25 8.38 -19.19
C THR A 288 -10.90 8.89 -19.70
N ASN A 289 -10.14 9.58 -18.84
CA ASN A 289 -8.82 10.10 -19.14
C ASN A 289 -7.92 10.02 -17.88
N PRO A 290 -7.73 8.83 -17.30
CA PRO A 290 -6.92 8.64 -16.10
C PRO A 290 -5.51 9.19 -16.29
N PHE A 291 -4.90 9.65 -15.20
CA PHE A 291 -3.48 10.02 -15.19
C PHE A 291 -2.62 8.76 -15.34
N ASP A 292 -1.73 8.74 -16.33
CA ASP A 292 -0.72 7.67 -16.48
C ASP A 292 0.57 7.99 -15.70
N SER A 293 0.75 9.26 -15.35
CA SER A 293 1.90 9.79 -14.62
C SER A 293 1.52 10.99 -13.75
N VAL A 294 2.32 11.28 -12.72
CA VAL A 294 2.10 12.49 -11.88
C VAL A 294 2.43 13.76 -12.67
N GLU A 295 3.33 13.68 -13.65
CA GLU A 295 3.76 14.78 -14.52
C GLU A 295 2.60 15.41 -15.31
N GLU A 296 1.60 14.60 -15.67
CA GLU A 296 0.39 15.06 -16.35
C GLU A 296 -0.44 16.06 -15.57
N LEU A 297 -0.21 16.22 -14.25
CA LEU A 297 -0.77 17.34 -13.49
C LEU A 297 -0.47 18.70 -14.14
N GLN A 298 0.65 18.84 -14.85
CA GLN A 298 1.00 20.06 -15.58
C GLN A 298 0.07 20.36 -16.76
N GLN A 299 -0.69 19.38 -17.24
CA GLN A 299 -1.69 19.53 -18.30
C GLN A 299 -3.05 19.96 -17.75
N VAL A 300 -3.27 19.85 -16.44
CA VAL A 300 -4.52 20.24 -15.80
C VAL A 300 -4.66 21.75 -15.81
N THR A 301 -5.78 22.24 -16.35
CA THR A 301 -6.08 23.67 -16.43
C THR A 301 -5.87 24.36 -15.09
N GLY A 302 -5.04 25.40 -15.10
CA GLY A 302 -4.76 26.22 -13.93
C GLY A 302 -3.64 25.71 -13.04
N ILE A 303 -3.11 24.49 -13.20
CA ILE A 303 -1.88 24.05 -12.50
C ILE A 303 -0.66 24.73 -13.13
N THR A 304 0.12 25.43 -12.33
CA THR A 304 1.37 26.07 -12.76
C THR A 304 2.58 25.18 -12.47
N ALA A 305 3.74 25.49 -13.05
CA ALA A 305 4.99 24.79 -12.73
C ALA A 305 5.37 24.91 -11.24
N SER A 306 5.03 26.03 -10.59
CA SER A 306 5.24 26.22 -9.16
C SER A 306 4.33 25.32 -8.35
N ASP A 307 3.05 25.21 -8.72
CA ASP A 307 2.12 24.31 -8.05
C ASP A 307 2.56 22.85 -8.21
N TYR A 308 2.89 22.42 -9.43
CA TYR A 308 3.39 21.05 -9.68
C TYR A 308 4.64 20.74 -8.84
N SER A 309 5.59 21.67 -8.77
CA SER A 309 6.80 21.49 -7.97
C SER A 309 6.51 21.35 -6.48
N ALA A 310 5.48 22.03 -5.97
CA ALA A 310 5.07 21.94 -4.57
C ALA A 310 4.36 20.61 -4.24
N VAL A 311 3.64 20.02 -5.19
CA VAL A 311 2.72 18.91 -4.90
C VAL A 311 3.15 17.53 -5.39
N LYS A 312 4.06 17.45 -6.37
CA LYS A 312 4.39 16.18 -7.06
C LYS A 312 4.84 15.04 -6.15
N ASN A 313 5.42 15.34 -4.99
CA ASN A 313 5.90 14.32 -4.05
C ASN A 313 4.79 13.75 -3.14
N TYR A 314 3.61 14.36 -3.14
CA TYR A 314 2.46 13.97 -2.29
C TYR A 314 1.37 13.23 -3.07
N PHE A 315 1.57 13.06 -4.39
CA PHE A 315 0.64 12.40 -5.29
C PHE A 315 1.26 11.15 -5.91
N THR A 316 0.41 10.19 -6.23
CA THR A 316 0.76 8.98 -6.99
C THR A 316 -0.33 8.61 -7.99
N VAL A 317 0.03 7.81 -8.98
CA VAL A 317 -0.92 7.09 -9.85
C VAL A 317 -0.76 5.57 -9.74
N TYR A 318 0.09 5.10 -8.83
CA TYR A 318 0.55 3.72 -8.77
C TYR A 318 0.10 2.95 -7.54
N SER A 319 -0.45 3.60 -6.51
CA SER A 319 -0.84 2.90 -5.28
C SER A 319 -1.97 1.89 -5.49
N PHE A 320 -2.10 0.94 -4.57
CA PHE A 320 -3.21 0.00 -4.57
C PHE A 320 -4.58 0.68 -4.58
N VAL A 321 -5.53 0.02 -5.24
CA VAL A 321 -6.93 0.42 -5.30
C VAL A 321 -7.79 -0.69 -4.71
N ASN A 322 -8.42 -0.41 -3.57
CA ASN A 322 -9.41 -1.28 -2.99
C ASN A 322 -10.71 -1.18 -3.80
N SER A 323 -11.05 -2.23 -4.55
CA SER A 323 -12.31 -2.31 -5.28
C SER A 323 -13.50 -2.78 -4.43
N ASN A 324 -13.22 -3.25 -3.21
CA ASN A 324 -14.19 -3.93 -2.35
C ASN A 324 -14.66 -3.03 -1.19
N VAL A 325 -14.47 -1.72 -1.30
CA VAL A 325 -14.91 -0.77 -0.28
C VAL A 325 -16.42 -0.80 -0.17
N TYR A 326 -16.89 -0.97 1.06
CA TYR A 326 -18.31 -0.99 1.35
C TYR A 326 -18.89 0.42 1.45
N ARG A 327 -18.18 1.34 2.11
CA ARG A 327 -18.65 2.69 2.42
C ARG A 327 -17.57 3.76 2.15
N PRO A 328 -17.86 4.77 1.31
CA PRO A 328 -18.88 4.74 0.25
C PRO A 328 -18.56 3.62 -0.76
N THR A 329 -19.60 3.10 -1.43
CA THR A 329 -19.42 2.07 -2.44
C THR A 329 -18.62 2.60 -3.62
N GLY A 330 -17.56 1.89 -4.00
CA GLY A 330 -16.73 2.17 -5.17
C GLY A 330 -15.25 2.01 -4.88
N PRO A 331 -14.39 2.02 -5.91
CA PRO A 331 -12.96 1.86 -5.71
C PRO A 331 -12.35 3.06 -4.97
N ARG A 332 -11.53 2.81 -3.97
CA ARG A 332 -10.73 3.84 -3.26
C ARG A 332 -9.26 3.42 -3.23
N ALA A 333 -8.37 4.38 -3.03
CA ALA A 333 -6.95 4.11 -2.86
C ALA A 333 -6.57 4.40 -1.41
N PRO A 334 -6.39 3.38 -0.58
CA PRO A 334 -6.00 3.56 0.82
C PRO A 334 -4.66 4.28 0.94
N VAL A 335 -4.49 4.99 2.06
CA VAL A 335 -3.21 5.61 2.42
C VAL A 335 -2.55 4.84 3.56
N ASN A 336 -1.28 4.50 3.42
CA ASN A 336 -0.53 3.82 4.46
C ASN A 336 -0.24 4.78 5.63
N ILE A 337 -0.94 4.57 6.75
CA ILE A 337 -0.81 5.43 7.94
C ILE A 337 0.59 5.39 8.55
N ASN A 338 1.37 4.35 8.31
CA ASN A 338 2.70 4.19 8.90
C ASN A 338 3.79 4.98 8.16
N THR A 339 3.50 5.45 6.94
CA THR A 339 4.47 6.10 6.04
C THR A 339 4.01 7.46 5.52
N ALA A 340 2.70 7.73 5.48
CA ALA A 340 2.13 8.97 4.95
C ALA A 340 2.71 10.24 5.61
N PRO A 341 3.12 11.28 4.86
CA PRO A 341 3.61 12.51 5.46
C PRO A 341 2.48 13.30 6.13
N PHE A 342 2.87 14.28 6.95
CA PHE A 342 1.94 15.12 7.71
C PHE A 342 0.86 15.76 6.84
N GLU A 343 1.23 16.29 5.68
CA GLU A 343 0.33 17.01 4.78
C GLU A 343 -0.76 16.09 4.20
N VAL A 344 -0.42 14.83 3.93
CA VAL A 344 -1.37 13.80 3.48
C VAL A 344 -2.31 13.42 4.61
N LEU A 345 -1.78 13.11 5.80
CA LEU A 345 -2.59 12.76 6.96
C LEU A 345 -3.55 13.89 7.35
N LYS A 346 -3.06 15.13 7.43
CA LYS A 346 -3.89 16.29 7.74
C LYS A 346 -5.00 16.47 6.71
N ALA A 347 -4.70 16.32 5.42
CA ALA A 347 -5.69 16.42 4.34
C ALA A 347 -6.78 15.35 4.40
N LEU A 348 -6.48 14.15 4.94
CA LEU A 348 -7.49 13.11 5.16
C LEU A 348 -8.55 13.53 6.20
N PHE A 349 -8.16 14.36 7.18
CA PHE A 349 -9.00 14.75 8.30
C PHE A 349 -9.63 16.14 8.15
N ASP A 350 -9.03 17.05 7.36
CA ASP A 350 -9.55 18.42 7.17
C ASP A 350 -11.00 18.44 6.65
N SER A 351 -11.36 17.53 5.73
CA SER A 351 -12.72 17.49 5.18
C SER A 351 -13.76 16.83 6.10
N LEU A 352 -13.36 16.34 7.28
CA LEU A 352 -14.25 15.61 8.19
C LEU A 352 -15.08 16.54 9.07
N GLY A 353 -14.86 17.85 9.00
CA GLY A 353 -15.60 18.83 9.80
C GLY A 353 -15.25 18.77 11.29
N LEU A 354 -14.02 18.40 11.62
CA LEU A 354 -13.49 18.43 12.98
C LEU A 354 -13.36 19.88 13.48
N GLU A 355 -13.29 20.05 14.80
CA GLU A 355 -13.04 21.33 15.44
C GLU A 355 -11.71 21.95 14.98
N ALA A 356 -11.64 23.28 15.07
CA ALA A 356 -10.52 24.03 14.51
C ALA A 356 -9.20 23.65 15.19
N GLY A 357 -8.33 22.96 14.44
CA GLY A 357 -7.01 22.52 14.90
C GLY A 357 -6.93 21.01 15.20
N ASP A 358 -8.04 20.31 15.24
CA ASP A 358 -8.07 18.89 15.60
C ASP A 358 -7.47 18.01 14.51
N SER A 359 -7.71 18.31 13.22
CA SER A 359 -7.07 17.62 12.09
C SER A 359 -5.54 17.74 12.13
N THR A 360 -5.03 18.92 12.51
CA THR A 360 -3.59 19.16 12.69
C THR A 360 -3.04 18.38 13.87
N SER A 361 -3.74 18.41 15.02
CA SER A 361 -3.32 17.71 16.23
C SER A 361 -3.31 16.20 16.00
N LEU A 362 -4.35 15.67 15.33
CA LEU A 362 -4.48 14.25 15.03
C LEU A 362 -3.37 13.76 14.09
N ALA A 363 -3.07 14.50 13.03
CA ALA A 363 -1.97 14.15 12.14
C ALA A 363 -0.60 14.14 12.87
N ASN A 364 -0.35 15.10 13.77
CA ASN A 364 0.88 15.12 14.58
C ASN A 364 0.95 13.97 15.59
N ASP A 365 -0.16 13.66 16.25
CA ASP A 365 -0.22 12.59 17.25
C ASP A 365 -0.06 11.22 16.57
N ILE A 366 -0.63 11.01 15.39
CA ILE A 366 -0.40 9.82 14.56
C ILE A 366 1.08 9.66 14.22
N ILE A 367 1.74 10.73 13.74
CA ILE A 367 3.17 10.69 13.40
C ILE A 367 4.02 10.40 14.64
N THR A 368 3.69 11.05 15.76
CA THR A 368 4.41 10.86 17.02
C THR A 368 4.26 9.43 17.51
N PHE A 369 3.05 8.88 17.48
CA PHE A 369 2.75 7.52 17.90
C PHE A 369 3.46 6.48 17.02
N ARG A 370 3.29 6.56 15.70
CA ARG A 370 3.83 5.55 14.77
C ARG A 370 5.35 5.49 14.73
N ASN A 371 6.05 6.57 15.10
CA ASN A 371 7.51 6.60 15.17
C ASN A 371 8.07 5.67 16.26
N SER A 372 7.31 5.41 17.33
CA SER A 372 7.70 4.45 18.38
C SER A 372 6.88 3.15 18.33
N THR A 373 5.65 3.23 17.84
CA THR A 373 4.69 2.13 17.86
C THR A 373 3.88 2.19 16.57
N PRO A 374 4.37 1.58 15.48
CA PRO A 374 3.62 1.54 14.23
C PRO A 374 2.22 0.98 14.43
N PHE A 375 1.25 1.52 13.70
CA PHE A 375 -0.11 0.98 13.71
C PHE A 375 -0.12 -0.38 13.05
N THR A 376 -0.61 -1.38 13.77
CA THR A 376 -0.57 -2.77 13.32
C THR A 376 -1.87 -3.18 12.63
N CYS A 377 -2.99 -2.55 12.94
CA CYS A 377 -4.30 -2.85 12.39
C CYS A 377 -5.29 -1.73 12.69
N PHE A 378 -6.47 -1.82 12.07
CA PHE A 378 -7.56 -0.91 12.39
C PHE A 378 -8.18 -1.23 13.75
N TYR A 379 -8.44 -2.52 14.00
CA TYR A 379 -9.02 -3.01 15.23
C TYR A 379 -8.51 -4.43 15.56
N SER A 380 -8.23 -4.65 16.84
CA SER A 380 -7.98 -5.95 17.43
C SER A 380 -8.68 -6.08 18.76
N SER A 381 -9.16 -7.28 19.11
CA SER A 381 -9.73 -7.52 20.44
C SER A 381 -8.67 -7.71 21.54
N SER A 382 -7.38 -7.58 21.24
CA SER A 382 -6.30 -8.03 22.14
C SER A 382 -5.08 -7.11 22.28
N SER A 383 -4.97 -5.97 21.58
CA SER A 383 -3.79 -5.10 21.69
C SER A 383 -4.10 -3.60 21.62
N ALA A 384 -3.44 -2.82 22.49
CA ALA A 384 -3.53 -1.36 22.59
C ALA A 384 -2.77 -0.59 21.48
N THR A 385 -2.48 -1.21 20.34
CA THR A 385 -1.68 -0.62 19.24
C THR A 385 -2.47 -0.50 17.93
N ASP A 386 -3.79 -0.66 18.00
CA ASP A 386 -4.67 -0.46 16.86
C ASP A 386 -5.15 0.99 16.74
N PHE A 387 -5.57 1.35 15.53
CA PHE A 387 -6.01 2.71 15.23
C PHE A 387 -7.31 3.06 15.98
N TYR A 388 -8.19 2.08 16.19
CA TYR A 388 -9.46 2.26 16.88
C TYR A 388 -9.27 2.73 18.33
N ASP A 389 -8.44 2.03 19.11
CA ASP A 389 -8.14 2.38 20.50
C ASP A 389 -7.35 3.68 20.58
N PHE A 390 -6.43 3.93 19.65
CA PHE A 390 -5.69 5.20 19.58
C PHE A 390 -6.65 6.38 19.46
N VAL A 391 -7.55 6.38 18.47
CA VAL A 391 -8.53 7.46 18.27
C VAL A 391 -9.44 7.60 19.49
N ASN A 392 -9.88 6.49 20.10
CA ASN A 392 -10.68 6.52 21.33
C ASN A 392 -9.92 7.03 22.56
N GLY A 393 -8.60 6.95 22.57
CA GLY A 393 -7.73 7.54 23.57
C GLY A 393 -7.50 9.05 23.42
N ILE A 394 -7.83 9.64 22.26
CA ILE A 394 -7.64 11.08 22.01
C ILE A 394 -8.70 11.89 22.75
N SER A 395 -8.25 12.70 23.72
CA SER A 395 -9.12 13.45 24.62
C SER A 395 -9.69 14.74 24.04
N TYR A 396 -9.04 15.34 23.03
CA TYR A 396 -9.52 16.58 22.42
C TYR A 396 -10.64 16.34 21.40
N LEU A 397 -10.69 15.15 20.78
CA LEU A 397 -11.80 14.78 19.91
C LEU A 397 -13.06 14.52 20.75
N THR A 398 -14.19 15.03 20.29
CA THR A 398 -15.51 14.66 20.78
C THR A 398 -15.86 13.22 20.39
N ALA A 399 -16.93 12.66 20.97
CA ALA A 399 -17.38 11.32 20.60
C ALA A 399 -17.79 11.24 19.12
N ASP A 400 -18.44 12.30 18.60
CA ASP A 400 -18.87 12.36 17.20
C ASP A 400 -17.66 12.45 16.25
N GLU A 401 -16.66 13.25 16.59
CA GLU A 401 -15.44 13.37 15.78
C GLU A 401 -14.64 12.07 15.73
N ARG A 402 -14.49 11.37 16.86
CA ARG A 402 -13.88 10.04 16.87
C ARG A 402 -14.62 9.08 15.95
N ASN A 403 -15.95 9.09 15.99
CA ASN A 403 -16.76 8.24 15.13
C ASN A 403 -16.58 8.58 13.63
N ILE A 404 -16.50 9.87 13.27
CA ILE A 404 -16.28 10.32 11.89
C ILE A 404 -14.89 9.89 11.40
N VAL A 405 -13.86 10.07 12.23
CA VAL A 405 -12.48 9.64 11.89
C VAL A 405 -12.44 8.14 11.66
N LEU A 406 -13.02 7.36 12.57
CA LEU A 406 -13.05 5.91 12.46
C LEU A 406 -13.82 5.45 11.23
N ASP A 407 -15.01 6.00 10.96
CA ASP A 407 -15.83 5.65 9.80
C ASP A 407 -15.18 6.07 8.48
N ASN A 408 -14.41 7.16 8.44
CA ASN A 408 -13.69 7.57 7.24
C ASN A 408 -12.49 6.66 6.92
N CYS A 409 -11.77 6.25 7.97
CA CYS A 409 -10.55 5.47 7.89
C CYS A 409 -10.79 3.95 7.81
N ASP A 410 -11.96 3.47 8.25
CA ASP A 410 -12.33 2.06 8.19
C ASP A 410 -12.77 1.68 6.78
N PRO A 411 -12.09 0.74 6.14
CA PRO A 411 -12.61 0.14 4.91
C PRO A 411 -13.82 -0.80 5.16
N SER A 412 -14.11 -1.17 6.42
CA SER A 412 -15.07 -2.20 6.82
C SER A 412 -16.48 -1.67 7.09
N SER A 413 -17.45 -2.57 6.94
CA SER A 413 -18.86 -2.32 7.34
C SER A 413 -19.23 -2.91 8.69
N LEU A 414 -18.31 -3.69 9.27
CA LEU A 414 -18.62 -4.65 10.32
C LEU A 414 -18.09 -4.24 11.67
N ILE A 415 -17.13 -3.33 11.77
CA ILE A 415 -16.76 -2.83 13.10
C ILE A 415 -17.90 -1.91 13.57
N PRO A 416 -18.56 -2.22 14.70
CA PRO A 416 -19.65 -1.41 15.19
C PRO A 416 -19.08 -0.08 15.71
N VAL A 417 -19.20 0.97 14.92
CA VAL A 417 -19.29 2.33 15.49
C VAL A 417 -20.61 2.35 16.25
N SER A 418 -20.56 2.18 17.57
CA SER A 418 -21.77 1.93 18.37
C SER A 418 -22.79 3.05 18.15
N GLY A 419 -23.97 2.70 17.63
CA GLY A 419 -25.15 3.58 17.63
C GLY A 419 -25.26 4.62 16.50
N TYR A 420 -24.37 4.66 15.49
CA TYR A 420 -24.45 5.69 14.44
C TYR A 420 -24.63 5.13 13.03
N ALA A 421 -25.64 5.65 12.34
CA ALA A 421 -25.88 5.42 10.93
C ALA A 421 -24.95 6.30 10.09
N GLY A 422 -23.86 5.69 9.60
CA GLY A 422 -23.04 6.06 8.44
C GLY A 422 -22.78 7.55 8.22
N TYR A 423 -21.60 8.01 8.62
CA TYR A 423 -21.05 9.19 7.98
C TYR A 423 -20.75 8.83 6.52
N ASN A 424 -20.85 9.81 5.62
CA ASN A 424 -20.36 9.60 4.26
C ASN A 424 -18.87 9.86 4.30
N CYS A 425 -18.04 8.80 4.25
CA CYS A 425 -16.58 8.96 4.20
C CYS A 425 -16.22 9.91 3.06
N THR A 426 -15.55 11.01 3.38
CA THR A 426 -15.32 12.12 2.45
C THR A 426 -14.00 12.01 1.71
N THR A 427 -13.01 11.27 2.23
CA THR A 427 -11.64 11.19 1.70
C THR A 427 -11.29 9.76 1.27
N THR A 428 -10.37 9.09 1.95
CA THR A 428 -9.97 7.70 1.70
C THR A 428 -9.77 6.93 3.00
N GLU A 429 -9.75 5.61 2.89
CA GLU A 429 -9.46 4.70 4.00
C GLU A 429 -7.96 4.58 4.27
N LEU A 430 -7.59 3.95 5.39
CA LEU A 430 -6.20 3.68 5.72
C LEU A 430 -5.81 2.23 5.38
N CYS A 431 -4.55 2.04 4.98
CA CYS A 431 -3.90 0.73 4.97
C CYS A 431 -2.67 0.74 5.89
N TYR A 432 -2.07 -0.44 6.06
CA TYR A 432 -0.92 -0.67 6.94
C TYR A 432 0.28 -1.27 6.20
N ALA A 433 0.06 -1.69 4.95
CA ALA A 433 1.05 -2.34 4.11
C ALA A 433 1.09 -1.59 2.78
N SER A 434 2.16 -1.80 2.04
CA SER A 434 2.47 -1.15 0.78
C SER A 434 2.61 -2.21 -0.30
N GLY A 435 1.90 -2.00 -1.41
CA GLY A 435 1.97 -2.87 -2.59
C GLY A 435 3.06 -2.45 -3.56
N ILE A 436 3.42 -1.16 -3.58
CA ILE A 436 4.30 -0.56 -4.58
C ILE A 436 5.23 0.47 -3.92
N PHE A 437 6.50 0.40 -4.30
CA PHE A 437 7.57 1.30 -3.87
C PHE A 437 8.18 2.01 -5.07
N TYR A 438 8.64 3.23 -4.84
CA TYR A 438 9.42 4.02 -5.76
C TYR A 438 10.87 4.07 -5.31
N ALA A 439 11.77 3.57 -6.15
CA ALA A 439 13.20 3.61 -5.89
C ALA A 439 13.90 4.62 -6.81
N GLU A 440 14.74 5.46 -6.23
CA GLU A 440 15.63 6.37 -6.95
C GLU A 440 17.09 6.04 -6.62
N ALA A 441 17.92 5.89 -7.65
CA ALA A 441 19.36 5.73 -7.53
C ALA A 441 20.07 6.91 -8.19
N LEU A 442 20.93 7.59 -7.44
CA LEU A 442 21.82 8.64 -7.94
C LEU A 442 23.23 8.08 -8.07
N SER A 443 23.78 8.11 -9.27
CA SER A 443 25.14 7.68 -9.58
C SER A 443 25.99 8.84 -10.07
N GLN A 444 27.31 8.72 -9.87
CA GLN A 444 28.29 9.71 -10.30
C GLN A 444 29.53 9.07 -10.91
N LEU A 445 29.94 9.60 -12.06
CA LEU A 445 31.16 9.25 -12.78
C LEU A 445 31.91 10.55 -13.12
N GLY A 446 33.04 10.79 -12.45
CA GLY A 446 33.73 12.08 -12.54
C GLY A 446 32.83 13.23 -12.10
N ALA A 447 32.59 14.20 -12.99
CA ALA A 447 31.69 15.34 -12.76
C ALA A 447 30.23 15.08 -13.17
N ARG A 448 29.96 13.96 -13.85
CA ARG A 448 28.64 13.63 -14.39
C ARG A 448 27.82 12.91 -13.33
N LYS A 449 26.55 13.31 -13.18
CA LYS A 449 25.58 12.64 -12.32
C LYS A 449 24.46 12.07 -13.18
N PHE A 450 23.96 10.91 -12.78
CA PHE A 450 22.89 10.23 -13.48
C PHE A 450 21.91 9.66 -12.48
N ARG A 451 20.62 9.84 -12.73
CA ARG A 451 19.54 9.43 -11.83
C ARG A 451 18.64 8.44 -12.56
N VAL A 452 18.38 7.31 -11.93
CA VAL A 452 17.36 6.35 -12.39
C VAL A 452 16.27 6.27 -11.34
N LYS A 453 15.04 6.21 -11.82
CA LYS A 453 13.81 6.12 -11.03
C LYS A 453 13.06 4.88 -11.51
N THR A 454 12.59 4.05 -10.58
CA THR A 454 11.82 2.84 -10.92
C THR A 454 10.72 2.58 -9.92
N LEU A 455 9.70 1.84 -10.35
CA LEU A 455 8.68 1.28 -9.49
C LEU A 455 8.98 -0.19 -9.23
N ILE A 456 8.78 -0.62 -7.99
CA ILE A 456 9.07 -1.98 -7.52
C ILE A 456 7.82 -2.46 -6.77
N GLY A 457 7.30 -3.61 -7.15
CA GLY A 457 6.20 -4.26 -6.43
C GLY A 457 6.69 -4.79 -5.08
N ASN A 458 5.76 -5.01 -4.17
CA ASN A 458 6.08 -5.46 -2.80
C ASN A 458 6.76 -6.83 -2.74
N ASP A 459 6.55 -7.71 -3.72
CA ASP A 459 7.26 -8.99 -3.85
C ASP A 459 8.69 -8.84 -4.38
N GLY A 460 9.14 -7.60 -4.58
CA GLY A 460 10.38 -7.23 -5.24
C GLY A 460 10.27 -7.29 -6.77
N SER A 461 9.20 -7.82 -7.36
CA SER A 461 9.12 -7.87 -8.82
C SER A 461 9.11 -6.45 -9.41
N HIS A 462 9.80 -6.28 -10.54
CA HIS A 462 9.64 -5.08 -11.34
C HIS A 462 8.24 -5.12 -11.95
N THR A 463 7.27 -4.56 -11.24
CA THR A 463 5.90 -4.48 -11.71
C THR A 463 5.78 -3.35 -12.74
N PHE A 464 5.73 -3.72 -14.02
CA PHE A 464 4.98 -2.99 -15.04
C PHE A 464 3.89 -3.88 -15.65
N THR A 465 3.32 -4.78 -14.85
CA THR A 465 2.56 -5.89 -15.44
C THR A 465 1.09 -5.63 -15.70
N THR A 466 0.45 -4.58 -15.16
CA THR A 466 -0.98 -4.34 -15.47
C THR A 466 -1.41 -2.91 -15.17
N TYR A 467 -1.16 -2.00 -16.10
CA TYR A 467 -2.13 -0.95 -16.39
C TYR A 467 -2.99 -1.46 -17.56
N THR A 468 -4.28 -1.70 -17.29
CA THR A 468 -5.27 -2.18 -18.28
C THR A 468 -5.93 -1.02 -19.04
N GLY A 469 -5.24 0.11 -19.17
CA GLY A 469 -5.58 1.20 -20.06
C GLY A 469 -4.58 1.22 -21.22
N ASP A 470 -5.06 0.92 -22.42
CA ASP A 470 -4.32 0.87 -23.69
C ASP A 470 -3.36 -0.32 -23.91
N THR A 471 -3.91 -1.38 -24.52
CA THR A 471 -3.16 -2.55 -25.02
C THR A 471 -2.41 -2.31 -26.34
N THR A 472 -2.09 -1.07 -26.72
CA THR A 472 -1.27 -0.81 -27.93
C THR A 472 0.17 -0.37 -27.66
N ALA A 473 0.59 -0.26 -26.39
CA ALA A 473 1.99 -0.06 -26.04
C ALA A 473 2.58 -1.32 -25.39
N SER A 474 3.06 -2.27 -26.21
CA SER A 474 4.13 -3.17 -25.78
C SER A 474 5.41 -2.35 -25.58
N GLY A 475 5.46 -1.71 -24.41
CA GLY A 475 6.45 -0.71 -24.02
C GLY A 475 7.71 -1.36 -23.47
N TRP A 476 8.80 -1.04 -24.13
CA TRP A 476 10.17 -1.13 -23.67
C TRP A 476 10.32 -0.48 -22.30
N ARG A 477 11.34 -0.90 -21.54
CA ARG A 477 11.88 -0.21 -20.35
C ARG A 477 11.78 1.30 -20.58
N LYS A 478 10.75 1.96 -20.03
CA LYS A 478 10.58 3.41 -20.18
C LYS A 478 11.52 4.05 -19.17
N GLU A 479 12.79 4.05 -19.54
CA GLU A 479 13.82 4.87 -18.92
C GLU A 479 13.36 6.32 -19.13
N ASN A 480 12.59 6.85 -18.18
CA ASN A 480 12.42 8.29 -18.07
C ASN A 480 13.79 8.83 -17.65
N PHE A 481 14.62 9.10 -18.64
CA PHE A 481 15.86 9.83 -18.49
C PHE A 481 15.49 11.26 -18.09
N GLU A 482 15.58 11.58 -16.80
CA GLU A 482 15.64 12.97 -16.30
C GLU A 482 17.07 13.49 -16.26
#